data_AF-A0A1I6ATW9-F1
#
_entry.id   AF-A0A1I6ATW9-F1
#
_cell.length_a   1.000
_cell.length_b   1.000
_cell.length_c   1.000
_cell.angle_alpha   90.00
_cell.angle_beta   90.00
_cell.angle_gamma   90.00
#
_symmetry.space_group_name_H-M   'P 1'
#
loop_
_entity.id
_entity.type
_entity.pdbx_description
1 polymer ?
#
loop_
_entity_poly.entity_id
_entity_poly.type
_entity_poly.pdbx_seq_one_letter_code
_entity_poly.pdbx_strand_id
1 'polypeptide(L)'
;MDLMDLTALTTRLRAAASRRPAVLLVPTPAGTSVRLAVERFCRTRGWPLAESPAGADAMVVAGPVGASLAGAVEHTARQLPAPAVRLSLVDTAEVSDRLATLPRRLATARPGRAGHDWPDLPMAGTAPDRDGLELDALTVFLGPVLPHWPAGLRLGLRVQGDVVQHAEVDVLGTEPVTGSYWRGSARRHAAGRLDALARLLAVAGWPAAHLAAQDLRDRLLAGEPGAALASRFARLRRRVEHSRLLAAALPERGDVPDRLRGWLRDVDALLPDLDAAPPSAESATPPRTDGPSGQPARPGGAAELGKPGGPDRPGERDHPNGSEGADEPRTSAGPEGAAELAGPTDRASPDRPRRELAELPDLVTGTDLTTTRLIVAGLAPDLAALPTREGAGRGP
;
A
#
# COMPACT_ATOMS: atom_id res chain seq x y z
N MET A 1 50.90 -9.04 23.49
CA MET A 1 49.78 -8.56 22.67
C MET A 1 49.10 -7.47 23.46
N ASP A 2 49.25 -6.22 23.03
CA ASP A 2 49.05 -5.07 23.90
C ASP A 2 47.57 -4.64 24.00
N LEU A 3 47.17 -4.03 25.12
CA LEU A 3 45.76 -3.65 25.35
C LEU A 3 45.29 -2.57 24.34
N MET A 4 46.22 -1.73 23.87
CA MET A 4 45.98 -0.75 22.81
C MET A 4 45.68 -1.42 21.46
N ASP A 5 46.34 -2.54 21.13
CA ASP A 5 46.21 -3.22 19.84
C ASP A 5 44.83 -3.88 19.70
N LEU A 6 44.37 -4.56 20.76
CA LEU A 6 42.99 -5.08 20.85
C LEU A 6 41.93 -3.97 20.76
N THR A 7 42.20 -2.79 21.35
CA THR A 7 41.28 -1.64 21.28
C THR A 7 41.22 -1.05 19.86
N ALA A 8 42.37 -0.96 19.18
CA ALA A 8 42.44 -0.53 17.79
C ALA A 8 41.77 -1.54 16.83
N LEU A 9 42.01 -2.84 17.03
CA LEU A 9 41.42 -3.92 16.24
C LEU A 9 39.89 -3.97 16.41
N THR A 10 39.37 -3.96 17.63
CA THR A 10 37.92 -3.95 17.88
C THR A 10 37.24 -2.70 17.31
N THR A 11 37.90 -1.54 17.36
CA THR A 11 37.42 -0.31 16.71
C THR A 11 37.37 -0.45 15.18
N ARG A 12 38.42 -1.00 14.56
CA ARG A 12 38.46 -1.26 13.11
C ARG A 12 37.40 -2.28 12.67
N LEU A 13 37.21 -3.36 13.42
CA LEU A 13 36.19 -4.38 13.16
C LEU A 13 34.78 -3.81 13.27
N ARG A 14 34.47 -3.02 14.32
CA ARG A 14 33.18 -2.30 14.44
C ARG A 14 32.96 -1.33 13.28
N ALA A 15 33.98 -0.55 12.90
CA ALA A 15 33.91 0.38 11.79
C ALA A 15 33.76 -0.32 10.42
N ALA A 16 34.23 -1.57 10.28
CA ALA A 16 34.02 -2.39 9.09
C ALA A 16 32.60 -3.00 9.05
N ALA A 17 32.15 -3.59 10.16
CA ALA A 17 30.80 -4.16 10.29
C ALA A 17 29.71 -3.09 10.08
N SER A 18 29.92 -1.89 10.63
CA SER A 18 28.97 -0.77 10.51
C SER A 18 28.80 -0.19 9.08
N ARG A 19 29.53 -0.68 8.06
CA ARG A 19 29.46 -0.14 6.68
C ARG A 19 28.19 -0.54 5.93
N ARG A 20 27.58 -1.67 6.29
CA ARG A 20 26.35 -2.21 5.66
C ARG A 20 25.35 -2.67 6.73
N PRO A 21 24.85 -1.75 7.57
CA PRO A 21 24.01 -2.10 8.70
C PRO A 21 22.71 -2.77 8.26
N ALA A 22 22.31 -3.81 8.98
CA ALA A 22 20.98 -4.40 8.90
C ALA A 22 19.98 -3.47 9.60
N VAL A 23 19.04 -2.93 8.83
CA VAL A 23 18.06 -1.95 9.31
C VAL A 23 16.70 -2.63 9.54
N LEU A 24 16.26 -2.68 10.80
CA LEU A 24 14.86 -2.97 11.10
C LEU A 24 14.03 -1.72 10.79
N LEU A 25 13.28 -1.77 9.69
CA LEU A 25 12.37 -0.69 9.29
C LEU A 25 10.99 -0.89 9.93
N VAL A 26 10.61 0.04 10.79
CA VAL A 26 9.33 0.05 11.51
C VAL A 26 8.45 1.20 10.98
N PRO A 27 7.56 0.94 10.02
CA PRO A 27 6.64 1.96 9.52
C PRO A 27 5.48 2.22 10.48
N THR A 28 4.99 3.46 10.49
CA THR A 28 3.70 3.83 11.07
C THR A 28 2.66 4.06 9.96
N PRO A 29 1.34 4.07 10.23
CA PRO A 29 0.32 4.25 9.19
C PRO A 29 0.55 5.49 8.30
N ALA A 30 0.80 6.65 8.93
CA ALA A 30 1.12 7.90 8.24
C ALA A 30 2.50 7.91 7.56
N GLY A 31 3.38 6.97 7.91
CA GLY A 31 4.80 6.94 7.51
C GLY A 31 5.11 6.37 6.13
N THR A 32 4.11 6.12 5.27
CA THR A 32 4.32 5.40 4.01
C THR A 32 5.35 6.07 3.10
N SER A 33 5.33 7.39 2.93
CA SER A 33 6.32 8.11 2.12
C SER A 33 7.75 7.93 2.65
N VAL A 34 7.94 8.06 3.96
CA VAL A 34 9.23 7.88 4.65
C VAL A 34 9.71 6.43 4.54
N ARG A 35 8.81 5.44 4.73
CA ARG A 35 9.13 4.01 4.56
C ARG A 35 9.73 3.74 3.19
N LEU A 36 9.07 4.21 2.13
CA LEU A 36 9.51 4.02 0.75
C LEU A 36 10.87 4.66 0.48
N ALA A 37 11.12 5.85 1.03
CA ALA A 37 12.40 6.53 0.95
C ALA A 37 13.51 5.75 1.69
N VAL A 38 13.24 5.18 2.87
CA VAL A 38 14.18 4.33 3.62
C VAL A 38 14.47 3.03 2.86
N GLU A 39 13.44 2.33 2.37
CA GLU A 39 13.60 1.11 1.54
C GLU A 39 14.49 1.37 0.33
N ARG A 40 14.23 2.47 -0.40
CA ARG A 40 15.04 2.88 -1.56
C ARG A 40 16.48 3.21 -1.16
N PHE A 41 16.68 4.00 -0.10
CA PHE A 41 18.02 4.35 0.39
C PHE A 41 18.85 3.11 0.73
N CYS A 42 18.27 2.19 1.51
CA CYS A 42 18.92 0.94 1.91
C CYS A 42 19.26 0.09 0.69
N ARG A 43 18.30 -0.12 -0.23
CA ARG A 43 18.50 -0.89 -1.46
C ARG A 43 19.60 -0.29 -2.35
N THR A 44 19.63 1.03 -2.54
CA THR A 44 20.66 1.71 -3.35
C THR A 44 22.07 1.60 -2.75
N ARG A 45 22.20 1.50 -1.42
CA ARG A 45 23.49 1.24 -0.75
C ARG A 45 23.77 -0.24 -0.48
N GLY A 46 22.87 -1.14 -0.87
CA GLY A 46 22.97 -2.57 -0.53
C GLY A 46 22.99 -2.83 0.97
N TRP A 47 22.31 -2.01 1.77
CA TRP A 47 22.08 -2.25 3.20
C TRP A 47 20.88 -3.20 3.34
N PRO A 48 21.00 -4.34 4.05
CA PRO A 48 19.89 -5.25 4.23
C PRO A 48 18.80 -4.62 5.12
N LEU A 49 17.55 -4.94 4.84
CA LEU A 49 16.46 -4.74 5.79
C LEU A 49 16.35 -6.00 6.64
N ALA A 50 16.29 -5.85 7.96
CA ALA A 50 16.24 -6.96 8.90
C ALA A 50 14.81 -7.52 9.01
N GLU A 51 14.68 -8.84 8.98
CA GLU A 51 13.38 -9.53 9.13
C GLU A 51 13.01 -9.79 10.60
N SER A 52 13.92 -9.52 11.53
CA SER A 52 13.68 -9.62 12.98
C SER A 52 14.52 -8.60 13.77
N PRO A 53 14.10 -8.23 15.00
CA PRO A 53 14.89 -7.36 15.88
C PRO A 53 16.26 -7.94 16.23
N ALA A 54 16.35 -9.26 16.43
CA ALA A 54 17.59 -9.97 16.74
C ALA A 54 18.62 -9.92 15.59
N GLY A 55 18.16 -9.77 14.34
CA GLY A 55 19.00 -9.65 13.15
C GLY A 55 19.32 -8.21 12.72
N ALA A 56 19.04 -7.21 13.56
CA ALA A 56 19.18 -5.79 13.21
C ALA A 56 20.30 -5.08 13.97
N ASP A 57 21.11 -4.30 13.25
CA ASP A 57 22.08 -3.38 13.85
C ASP A 57 21.41 -2.07 14.31
N ALA A 58 20.39 -1.62 13.59
CA ALA A 58 19.70 -0.35 13.84
C ALA A 58 18.20 -0.45 13.57
N MET A 59 17.42 0.32 14.32
CA MET A 59 15.97 0.45 14.14
C MET A 59 15.62 1.83 13.60
N VAL A 60 14.92 1.86 12.46
CA VAL A 60 14.45 3.09 11.81
C VAL A 60 12.93 3.10 11.87
N VAL A 61 12.37 4.03 12.64
CA VAL A 61 10.94 4.29 12.70
C VAL A 61 10.59 5.30 11.61
N ALA A 62 9.70 4.91 10.70
CA ALA A 62 9.30 5.73 9.55
C ALA A 62 7.85 6.22 9.73
N GLY A 63 7.69 7.52 9.91
CA GLY A 63 6.42 8.20 10.21
C GLY A 63 6.27 8.63 11.68
N PRO A 64 5.27 9.48 11.97
CA PRO A 64 4.95 9.88 13.34
C PRO A 64 4.43 8.70 14.15
N VAL A 65 4.82 8.63 15.43
CA VAL A 65 4.41 7.58 16.38
C VAL A 65 3.36 8.14 17.33
N GLY A 66 2.09 7.76 17.13
CA GLY A 66 1.01 8.04 18.07
C GLY A 66 1.14 7.24 19.37
N ALA A 67 0.44 7.69 20.43
CA ALA A 67 0.51 7.07 21.75
C ALA A 67 0.16 5.57 21.75
N SER A 68 -0.82 5.18 20.94
CA SER A 68 -1.28 3.79 20.74
C SER A 68 -0.19 2.87 20.15
N LEU A 69 0.77 3.41 19.39
CA LEU A 69 1.85 2.64 18.75
C LEU A 69 3.18 2.69 19.54
N ALA A 70 3.36 3.69 20.41
CA ALA A 70 4.62 3.93 21.13
C ALA A 70 5.09 2.72 21.96
N GLY A 71 4.17 2.03 22.64
CA GLY A 71 4.50 0.85 23.44
C GLY A 71 5.08 -0.31 22.62
N ALA A 72 4.55 -0.54 21.41
CA ALA A 72 5.05 -1.57 20.51
C ALA A 72 6.43 -1.22 19.94
N VAL A 73 6.62 0.04 19.50
CA VAL A 73 7.91 0.57 19.04
C VAL A 73 9.00 0.43 20.12
N GLU A 74 8.66 0.73 21.37
CA GLU A 74 9.59 0.66 22.50
C GLU A 74 9.84 -0.79 22.96
N HIS A 75 8.84 -1.68 22.87
CA HIS A 75 9.05 -3.12 23.08
C HIS A 75 9.99 -3.71 22.02
N THR A 76 9.78 -3.42 20.74
CA THR A 76 10.67 -3.87 19.65
C THR A 76 12.08 -3.33 19.81
N ALA A 77 12.24 -2.07 20.22
CA ALA A 77 13.56 -1.47 20.45
C ALA A 77 14.37 -2.20 21.55
N ARG A 78 13.72 -2.77 22.58
CA ARG A 78 14.38 -3.58 23.61
C ARG A 78 14.84 -4.96 23.12
N GLN A 79 14.31 -5.46 22.00
CA GLN A 79 14.70 -6.74 21.42
C GLN A 79 15.92 -6.63 20.47
N LEU A 80 16.41 -5.42 20.16
CA LEU A 80 17.60 -5.27 19.32
C LEU A 80 18.88 -5.67 20.09
N PRO A 81 19.81 -6.38 19.46
CA PRO A 81 21.13 -6.60 20.03
C PRO A 81 21.87 -5.26 20.17
N ALA A 82 22.73 -5.15 21.18
CA ALA A 82 23.53 -3.94 21.35
C ALA A 82 24.72 -3.92 20.37
N PRO A 83 25.04 -2.78 19.73
CA PRO A 83 24.52 -1.43 20.01
C PRO A 83 23.22 -1.07 19.27
N ALA A 84 22.10 -0.98 20.00
CA ALA A 84 20.80 -0.63 19.45
C ALA A 84 20.71 0.87 19.08
N VAL A 85 21.06 1.24 17.84
CA VAL A 85 20.91 2.61 17.34
C VAL A 85 19.49 2.82 16.81
N ARG A 86 18.74 3.74 17.43
CA ARG A 86 17.42 4.17 16.95
C ARG A 86 17.49 5.48 16.15
N LEU A 87 16.72 5.54 15.07
CA LEU A 87 16.33 6.75 14.34
C LEU A 87 14.80 6.80 14.24
N SER A 88 14.23 7.97 14.48
CA SER A 88 12.85 8.28 14.06
C SER A 88 12.94 9.28 12.90
N LEU A 89 12.18 9.05 11.84
CA LEU A 89 12.14 9.88 10.64
C LEU A 89 10.68 10.18 10.34
N VAL A 90 10.32 11.45 10.17
CA VAL A 90 8.95 11.90 9.89
C VAL A 90 8.82 12.59 8.54
N ASP A 91 9.92 13.13 8.01
CA ASP A 91 9.98 13.73 6.68
C ASP A 91 10.81 12.83 5.73
N THR A 92 10.41 12.77 4.48
CA THR A 92 11.21 12.20 3.38
C THR A 92 12.51 12.96 3.12
N ALA A 93 12.55 14.28 3.34
CA ALA A 93 13.74 15.10 3.08
C ALA A 93 14.92 14.74 4.00
N GLU A 94 14.67 14.43 5.27
CA GLU A 94 15.72 14.08 6.24
C GLU A 94 16.30 12.66 6.04
N VAL A 95 15.61 11.78 5.29
CA VAL A 95 15.94 10.34 5.20
C VAL A 95 17.39 10.12 4.74
N SER A 96 17.83 10.84 3.71
CA SER A 96 19.18 10.64 3.15
C SER A 96 20.26 10.98 4.18
N ASP A 97 20.17 12.19 4.75
CA ASP A 97 21.21 12.73 5.62
C ASP A 97 21.25 11.99 6.96
N ARG A 98 20.06 11.66 7.52
CA ARG A 98 19.93 10.95 8.79
C ARG A 98 20.45 9.52 8.69
N LEU A 99 20.07 8.77 7.64
CA LEU A 99 20.55 7.40 7.44
C LEU A 99 22.05 7.36 7.12
N ALA A 100 22.60 8.37 6.42
CA ALA A 100 24.04 8.47 6.17
C ALA A 100 24.86 8.55 7.47
N THR A 101 24.27 8.97 8.60
CA THR A 101 24.96 8.94 9.91
C THR A 101 25.06 7.56 10.56
N LEU A 102 24.25 6.57 10.16
CA LEU A 102 24.14 5.27 10.85
C LEU A 102 25.49 4.55 11.02
N PRO A 103 26.35 4.39 9.98
CA PRO A 103 27.65 3.74 10.13
C PRO A 103 28.53 4.37 11.20
N ARG A 104 28.54 5.71 11.30
CA ARG A 104 29.30 6.43 12.31
C ARG A 104 28.69 6.23 13.69
N ARG A 105 27.36 6.33 13.82
CA ARG A 105 26.66 6.14 15.10
C ARG A 105 26.91 4.74 15.66
N LEU A 106 26.76 3.70 14.85
CA LEU A 106 27.02 2.30 15.22
C LEU A 106 28.47 2.07 15.65
N ALA A 107 29.45 2.57 14.88
CA ALA A 107 30.87 2.44 15.23
C ALA A 107 31.23 3.11 16.57
N THR A 108 30.52 4.18 16.96
CA THR A 108 30.72 4.90 18.23
C THR A 108 29.84 4.42 19.38
N ALA A 109 28.82 3.61 19.12
CA ALA A 109 27.84 3.22 20.12
C ALA A 109 28.44 2.20 21.09
N ARG A 110 28.13 2.38 22.39
CA ARG A 110 28.63 1.47 23.44
C ARG A 110 27.92 0.12 23.33
N PRO A 111 28.62 -1.02 23.43
CA PRO A 111 27.95 -2.29 23.66
C PRO A 111 27.19 -2.21 24.99
N GLY A 112 25.92 -2.57 24.95
CA GLY A 112 25.11 -2.74 26.15
C GLY A 112 25.62 -3.94 26.94
N ARG A 113 25.45 -3.91 28.26
CA ARG A 113 25.58 -5.13 29.06
C ARG A 113 24.45 -6.07 28.63
N ALA A 114 24.78 -7.27 28.18
CA ALA A 114 23.78 -8.30 27.94
C ALA A 114 23.14 -8.64 29.30
N GLY A 115 21.88 -8.22 29.49
CA GLY A 115 21.11 -8.56 30.67
C GLY A 115 20.72 -10.02 30.59
N HIS A 116 21.20 -10.84 31.53
CA HIS A 116 20.85 -12.25 31.66
C HIS A 116 19.50 -12.45 32.37
N ASP A 117 18.59 -11.48 32.28
CA ASP A 117 17.26 -11.49 32.89
C ASP A 117 16.22 -11.97 31.86
N TRP A 118 16.05 -13.29 31.77
CA TRP A 118 14.81 -13.85 31.23
C TRP A 118 13.76 -13.78 32.34
N PRO A 119 12.63 -13.07 32.16
CA PRO A 119 11.55 -13.10 33.13
C PRO A 119 10.86 -14.47 33.10
N ASP A 120 10.44 -14.97 34.27
CA ASP A 120 9.53 -16.11 34.37
C ASP A 120 8.25 -15.81 33.60
N LEU A 121 8.08 -16.45 32.44
CA LEU A 121 6.86 -16.36 31.66
C LEU A 121 5.81 -17.27 32.32
N PRO A 122 4.60 -16.76 32.65
CA PRO A 122 3.54 -17.60 33.18
C PRO A 122 3.15 -18.66 32.14
N MET A 123 2.94 -19.89 32.59
CA MET A 123 2.48 -20.98 31.73
C MET A 123 1.12 -20.66 31.09
N ALA A 124 0.89 -21.17 29.89
CA ALA A 124 -0.39 -21.10 29.20
C ALA A 124 -1.50 -21.81 30.00
N GLY A 125 -2.73 -21.33 29.86
CA GLY A 125 -3.91 -21.96 30.44
C GLY A 125 -4.54 -22.97 29.48
N THR A 126 -5.12 -24.05 30.00
CA THR A 126 -5.82 -25.06 29.22
C THR A 126 -7.27 -24.66 28.89
N ALA A 127 -7.78 -25.18 27.79
CA ALA A 127 -9.19 -25.08 27.37
C ALA A 127 -9.65 -26.44 26.80
N PRO A 128 -10.93 -26.82 26.94
CA PRO A 128 -11.39 -28.15 26.57
C PRO A 128 -11.52 -28.35 25.05
N ASP A 129 -11.07 -29.52 24.56
CA ASP A 129 -11.07 -29.93 23.15
C ASP A 129 -11.95 -31.16 22.90
N ARG A 130 -12.30 -31.41 21.63
CA ARG A 130 -13.30 -32.39 21.15
C ARG A 130 -12.84 -33.85 21.24
N ASP A 131 -11.54 -34.09 21.41
CA ASP A 131 -10.91 -35.40 21.23
C ASP A 131 -10.45 -36.04 22.56
N GLY A 132 -10.60 -35.34 23.69
CA GLY A 132 -10.20 -35.81 25.02
C GLY A 132 -8.71 -35.66 25.33
N LEU A 133 -7.95 -34.95 24.50
CA LEU A 133 -6.58 -34.51 24.77
C LEU A 133 -6.58 -33.00 24.98
N GLU A 134 -6.21 -32.53 26.18
CA GLU A 134 -6.05 -31.10 26.45
C GLU A 134 -4.79 -30.59 25.73
N LEU A 135 -4.97 -29.67 24.79
CA LEU A 135 -3.88 -28.94 24.13
C LEU A 135 -3.78 -27.53 24.71
N ASP A 136 -2.55 -27.06 24.94
CA ASP A 136 -2.30 -25.73 25.49
C ASP A 136 -2.80 -24.62 24.55
N ALA A 137 -3.58 -23.68 25.09
CA ALA A 137 -4.06 -22.51 24.35
C ALA A 137 -3.09 -21.33 24.51
N LEU A 138 -2.40 -20.96 23.43
CA LEU A 138 -1.40 -19.89 23.42
C LEU A 138 -1.97 -18.59 22.83
N THR A 139 -1.80 -17.47 23.53
CA THR A 139 -2.07 -16.14 22.97
C THR A 139 -0.84 -15.61 22.23
N VAL A 140 -0.95 -15.45 20.92
CA VAL A 140 0.09 -14.94 20.02
C VAL A 140 -0.33 -13.57 19.46
N PHE A 141 0.59 -12.61 19.40
CA PHE A 141 0.34 -11.32 18.77
C PHE A 141 1.12 -11.16 17.46
N LEU A 142 0.41 -10.82 16.37
CA LEU A 142 1.02 -10.43 15.09
C LEU A 142 0.88 -8.92 14.87
N GLY A 143 1.94 -8.27 14.38
CA GLY A 143 2.00 -6.82 14.28
C GLY A 143 2.28 -6.12 15.63
N PRO A 144 2.16 -4.79 15.73
CA PRO A 144 1.81 -3.81 14.67
C PRO A 144 2.98 -3.34 13.80
N VAL A 145 4.19 -3.85 14.05
CA VAL A 145 5.46 -3.36 13.47
C VAL A 145 6.29 -4.47 12.80
N LEU A 146 5.65 -5.59 12.42
CA LEU A 146 6.33 -6.71 11.77
C LEU A 146 6.80 -6.34 10.34
N PRO A 147 7.93 -6.89 9.86
CA PRO A 147 8.33 -6.80 8.46
C PRO A 147 7.27 -7.40 7.53
N HIS A 148 7.05 -6.72 6.39
CA HIS A 148 6.04 -7.05 5.39
C HIS A 148 4.59 -7.11 5.92
N TRP A 149 4.31 -6.42 7.02
CA TRP A 149 2.98 -6.33 7.63
C TRP A 149 2.33 -4.94 7.40
N PRO A 150 1.00 -4.80 7.44
CA PRO A 150 0.35 -3.49 7.47
C PRO A 150 0.73 -2.71 8.73
N ALA A 151 1.38 -1.57 8.55
CA ALA A 151 1.81 -0.69 9.63
C ALA A 151 0.62 -0.33 10.53
N GLY A 152 0.71 -0.62 11.83
CA GLY A 152 -0.33 -0.32 12.80
C GLY A 152 -1.38 -1.41 13.05
N LEU A 153 -1.49 -2.43 12.19
CA LEU A 153 -2.45 -3.53 12.38
C LEU A 153 -1.94 -4.51 13.45
N ARG A 154 -2.68 -4.78 14.52
CA ARG A 154 -2.37 -5.87 15.46
C ARG A 154 -3.45 -6.95 15.37
N LEU A 155 -3.03 -8.21 15.31
CA LEU A 155 -3.90 -9.35 15.58
C LEU A 155 -3.53 -9.96 16.93
N GLY A 156 -4.51 -10.09 17.82
CA GLY A 156 -4.43 -10.98 18.98
C GLY A 156 -5.05 -12.32 18.62
N LEU A 157 -4.26 -13.39 18.60
CA LEU A 157 -4.67 -14.72 18.17
C LEU A 157 -4.63 -15.67 19.36
N ARG A 158 -5.71 -16.41 19.62
CA ARG A 158 -5.66 -17.61 20.47
C ARG A 158 -5.44 -18.81 19.57
N VAL A 159 -4.34 -19.52 19.78
CA VAL A 159 -3.85 -20.61 18.93
C VAL A 159 -3.79 -21.89 19.75
N GLN A 160 -4.16 -23.02 19.13
CA GLN A 160 -4.04 -24.35 19.71
C GLN A 160 -3.28 -25.21 18.71
N GLY A 161 -2.08 -25.67 19.09
CA GLY A 161 -1.10 -26.16 18.11
C GLY A 161 -0.63 -25.03 17.20
N ASP A 162 -0.89 -25.13 15.90
CA ASP A 162 -0.65 -24.10 14.89
C ASP A 162 -1.95 -23.39 14.42
N VAL A 163 -3.12 -23.89 14.79
CA VAL A 163 -4.43 -23.41 14.31
C VAL A 163 -4.96 -22.26 15.17
N VAL A 164 -5.34 -21.15 14.53
CA VAL A 164 -6.03 -20.02 15.14
C VAL A 164 -7.46 -20.42 15.51
N GLN A 165 -7.78 -20.45 16.81
CA GLN A 165 -9.12 -20.73 17.35
C GLN A 165 -9.95 -19.45 17.51
N HIS A 166 -9.30 -18.30 17.74
CA HIS A 166 -9.96 -17.00 17.85
C HIS A 166 -9.01 -15.89 17.45
N ALA A 167 -9.54 -14.81 16.89
CA ALA A 167 -8.78 -13.64 16.47
C ALA A 167 -9.47 -12.33 16.85
N GLU A 168 -8.67 -11.39 17.34
CA GLU A 168 -9.07 -10.01 17.67
C GLU A 168 -8.22 -9.05 16.83
N VAL A 169 -8.82 -7.96 16.35
CA VAL A 169 -8.18 -6.98 15.44
C VAL A 169 -8.12 -5.61 16.10
N ASP A 170 -6.90 -5.06 16.24
CA ASP A 170 -6.70 -3.66 16.61
C ASP A 170 -5.99 -2.89 15.50
N VAL A 171 -6.27 -1.59 15.44
CA VAL A 171 -5.54 -0.64 14.60
C VAL A 171 -4.94 0.45 15.48
N LEU A 172 -3.62 0.64 15.37
CA LEU A 172 -2.80 1.50 16.21
C LEU A 172 -2.05 2.54 15.37
N GLY A 173 -1.84 3.74 15.92
CA GLY A 173 -1.06 4.79 15.27
C GLY A 173 -1.76 5.51 14.12
N THR A 174 -3.09 5.48 14.05
CA THR A 174 -3.88 6.26 13.08
C THR A 174 -4.01 7.75 13.44
N GLU A 175 -3.59 8.17 14.63
CA GLU A 175 -3.49 9.59 14.99
C GLU A 175 -2.06 10.13 14.79
N PRO A 176 -1.84 11.29 14.12
CA PRO A 176 -2.74 12.07 13.28
C PRO A 176 -2.52 11.75 11.79
N VAL A 177 -3.21 10.75 11.24
CA VAL A 177 -3.18 10.48 9.80
C VAL A 177 -4.00 11.53 9.05
N THR A 178 -3.39 12.20 8.07
CA THR A 178 -4.06 13.18 7.18
C THR A 178 -4.64 12.56 5.91
N GLY A 179 -4.45 11.24 5.71
CA GLY A 179 -5.02 10.44 4.64
C GLY A 179 -4.04 9.43 4.06
N SER A 180 -4.53 8.63 3.10
CA SER A 180 -3.74 7.62 2.39
C SER A 180 -2.74 8.26 1.43
N TYR A 181 -1.46 7.87 1.56
CA TYR A 181 -0.40 8.20 0.61
C TYR A 181 -0.69 7.71 -0.83
N TRP A 182 -1.37 6.57 -0.96
CA TRP A 182 -1.63 5.92 -2.26
C TRP A 182 -2.76 6.59 -3.04
N ARG A 183 -3.57 7.43 -2.40
CA ARG A 183 -4.67 8.16 -3.06
C ARG A 183 -4.16 9.36 -3.88
N GLY A 184 -4.95 9.74 -4.89
CA GLY A 184 -4.88 11.03 -5.58
C GLY A 184 -4.16 11.08 -6.94
N SER A 185 -3.47 10.04 -7.41
CA SER A 185 -3.07 9.96 -8.82
C SER A 185 -2.96 8.51 -9.32
N ALA A 186 -3.18 8.30 -10.62
CA ALA A 186 -3.02 7.00 -11.27
C ALA A 186 -1.63 6.40 -11.02
N ARG A 187 -0.58 7.23 -11.06
CA ARG A 187 0.82 6.84 -10.76
C ARG A 187 0.99 6.35 -9.32
N ARG A 188 0.38 7.03 -8.32
CA ARG A 188 0.40 6.57 -6.92
C ARG A 188 -0.46 5.33 -6.70
N HIS A 189 -1.57 5.19 -7.42
CA HIS A 189 -2.40 3.98 -7.35
C HIS A 189 -1.65 2.74 -7.88
N ALA A 190 -1.06 2.82 -9.08
CA ALA A 190 -0.24 1.76 -9.65
C ALA A 190 0.99 1.43 -8.76
N ALA A 191 1.63 2.43 -8.17
CA ALA A 191 2.70 2.22 -7.19
C ALA A 191 2.19 1.49 -5.92
N GLY A 192 1.00 1.81 -5.43
CA GLY A 192 0.36 1.12 -4.31
C GLY A 192 0.04 -0.35 -4.61
N ARG A 193 -0.39 -0.65 -5.85
CA ARG A 193 -0.57 -2.04 -6.32
C ARG A 193 0.76 -2.80 -6.37
N LEU A 194 1.84 -2.16 -6.82
CA LEU A 194 3.18 -2.75 -6.79
C LEU A 194 3.71 -2.93 -5.36
N ASP A 195 3.37 -2.06 -4.40
CA ASP A 195 3.70 -2.23 -2.98
C ASP A 195 2.96 -3.40 -2.33
N ALA A 196 1.66 -3.55 -2.59
CA ALA A 196 0.85 -4.67 -2.15
C ALA A 196 1.37 -6.00 -2.72
N LEU A 197 1.62 -6.04 -4.04
CA LEU A 197 2.23 -7.19 -4.71
C LEU A 197 3.61 -7.52 -4.12
N ALA A 198 4.47 -6.52 -3.90
CA ALA A 198 5.77 -6.74 -3.28
C ALA A 198 5.64 -7.35 -1.87
N ARG A 199 4.69 -6.88 -1.06
CA ARG A 199 4.46 -7.36 0.30
C ARG A 199 3.99 -8.81 0.31
N LEU A 200 2.99 -9.16 -0.50
CA LEU A 200 2.50 -10.53 -0.62
C LEU A 200 3.59 -11.48 -1.12
N LEU A 201 4.38 -11.07 -2.11
CA LEU A 201 5.51 -11.87 -2.61
C LEU A 201 6.61 -12.07 -1.57
N ALA A 202 6.84 -11.13 -0.65
CA ALA A 202 7.78 -11.36 0.46
C ALA A 202 7.25 -12.42 1.43
N VAL A 203 5.98 -12.29 1.87
CA VAL A 203 5.36 -13.24 2.80
C VAL A 203 5.23 -14.65 2.19
N ALA A 204 4.99 -14.75 0.88
CA ALA A 204 4.96 -16.02 0.16
C ALA A 204 6.35 -16.63 -0.12
N GLY A 205 7.45 -16.04 0.37
CA GLY A 205 8.81 -16.58 0.18
C GLY A 205 9.40 -16.35 -1.21
N TRP A 206 9.01 -15.28 -1.91
CA TRP A 206 9.39 -14.95 -3.29
C TRP A 206 10.31 -13.70 -3.38
N PRO A 207 11.52 -13.70 -2.78
CA PRO A 207 12.36 -12.50 -2.63
C PRO A 207 12.76 -11.85 -3.96
N ALA A 208 13.07 -12.65 -4.99
CA ALA A 208 13.43 -12.12 -6.31
C ALA A 208 12.25 -11.49 -7.06
N ALA A 209 11.00 -11.74 -6.64
CA ALA A 209 9.80 -11.11 -7.18
C ALA A 209 9.37 -9.89 -6.33
N HIS A 210 9.48 -9.99 -5.00
CA HIS A 210 9.41 -8.86 -4.08
C HIS A 210 10.32 -7.69 -4.51
N LEU A 211 11.62 -7.94 -4.68
CA LEU A 211 12.60 -6.92 -5.07
C LEU A 211 12.32 -6.30 -6.45
N ALA A 212 11.80 -7.11 -7.39
CA ALA A 212 11.44 -6.63 -8.73
C ALA A 212 10.20 -5.72 -8.70
N ALA A 213 9.22 -6.03 -7.85
CA ALA A 213 8.04 -5.19 -7.62
C ALA A 213 8.41 -3.86 -6.91
N GLN A 214 9.29 -3.90 -5.89
CA GLN A 214 9.81 -2.69 -5.24
C GLN A 214 10.60 -1.78 -6.19
N ASP A 215 11.46 -2.34 -7.05
CA ASP A 215 12.21 -1.55 -8.03
C ASP A 215 11.29 -0.90 -9.07
N LEU A 216 10.28 -1.62 -9.59
CA LEU A 216 9.25 -1.05 -10.46
C LEU A 216 8.48 0.08 -9.76
N ARG A 217 8.02 -0.13 -8.51
CA ARG A 217 7.34 0.87 -7.68
C ARG A 217 8.17 2.13 -7.51
N ASP A 218 9.45 1.99 -7.16
CA ASP A 218 10.30 3.13 -6.83
C ASP A 218 10.75 3.91 -8.08
N ARG A 219 10.88 3.25 -9.22
CA ARG A 219 11.04 3.88 -10.54
C ARG A 219 9.80 4.65 -10.96
N LEU A 220 8.63 4.04 -10.76
CA LEU A 220 7.33 4.65 -11.06
C LEU A 220 7.12 5.92 -10.23
N LEU A 221 7.43 5.88 -8.94
CA LEU A 221 7.40 7.05 -8.04
C LEU A 221 8.51 8.07 -8.33
N ALA A 222 9.62 7.66 -8.98
CA ALA A 222 10.65 8.58 -9.47
C ALA A 222 10.27 9.32 -10.77
N GLY A 223 9.09 9.04 -11.34
CA GLY A 223 8.66 9.64 -12.61
C GLY A 223 9.22 8.94 -13.86
N GLU A 224 9.75 7.71 -13.77
CA GLU A 224 10.11 6.96 -14.97
C GLU A 224 8.85 6.69 -15.80
N PRO A 225 8.86 6.90 -17.14
CA PRO A 225 7.67 6.77 -17.96
C PRO A 225 7.09 5.34 -17.94
N GLY A 226 5.76 5.22 -17.85
CA GLY A 226 5.09 3.93 -17.75
C GLY A 226 5.36 3.01 -18.95
N ALA A 227 5.44 3.59 -20.15
CA ALA A 227 5.85 2.88 -21.37
C ALA A 227 7.26 2.27 -21.29
N ALA A 228 8.23 2.95 -20.63
CA ALA A 228 9.58 2.41 -20.43
C ALA A 228 9.58 1.23 -19.44
N LEU A 229 8.68 1.26 -18.45
CA LEU A 229 8.54 0.22 -17.43
C LEU A 229 7.74 -1.00 -17.92
N ALA A 230 6.88 -0.85 -18.94
CA ALA A 230 5.97 -1.88 -19.43
C ALA A 230 6.66 -3.23 -19.71
N SER A 231 7.81 -3.24 -20.39
CA SER A 231 8.51 -4.51 -20.69
C SER A 231 9.03 -5.22 -19.43
N ARG A 232 9.42 -4.45 -18.40
CA ARG A 232 9.93 -4.95 -17.12
C ARG A 232 8.78 -5.46 -16.26
N PHE A 233 7.65 -4.75 -16.24
CA PHE A 233 6.42 -5.20 -15.60
C PHE A 233 5.89 -6.50 -16.24
N ALA A 234 5.78 -6.57 -17.57
CA ALA A 234 5.31 -7.77 -18.27
C ALA A 234 6.17 -9.03 -17.98
N ARG A 235 7.49 -8.87 -17.78
CA ARG A 235 8.36 -9.96 -17.31
C ARG A 235 8.07 -10.38 -15.87
N LEU A 236 7.81 -9.44 -14.97
CA LEU A 236 7.39 -9.74 -13.60
C LEU A 236 6.03 -10.45 -13.58
N ARG A 237 5.03 -9.90 -14.28
CA ARG A 237 3.68 -10.43 -14.39
C ARG A 237 3.67 -11.89 -14.84
N ARG A 238 4.32 -12.21 -15.98
CA ARG A 238 4.45 -13.60 -16.47
C ARG A 238 5.11 -14.54 -15.46
N ARG A 239 6.17 -14.09 -14.78
CA ARG A 239 6.85 -14.92 -13.76
C ARG A 239 5.97 -15.22 -12.55
N VAL A 240 5.10 -14.29 -12.17
CA VAL A 240 4.14 -14.46 -11.08
C VAL A 240 2.99 -15.39 -11.53
N GLU A 241 2.36 -15.11 -12.67
CA GLU A 241 1.22 -15.87 -13.20
C GLU A 241 1.54 -17.33 -13.56
N HIS A 242 2.73 -17.60 -14.11
CA HIS A 242 3.12 -18.97 -14.48
C HIS A 242 3.74 -19.78 -13.32
N SER A 243 3.80 -19.21 -12.11
CA SER A 243 4.38 -19.90 -10.96
C SER A 243 3.39 -20.84 -10.29
N ARG A 244 3.58 -22.15 -10.52
CA ARG A 244 2.84 -23.20 -9.80
C ARG A 244 3.15 -23.24 -8.29
N LEU A 245 4.40 -22.95 -7.91
CA LEU A 245 4.80 -22.91 -6.49
C LEU A 245 4.17 -21.73 -5.75
N LEU A 246 4.03 -20.57 -6.41
CA LEU A 246 3.31 -19.44 -5.82
C LEU A 246 1.81 -19.74 -5.76
N ALA A 247 1.22 -20.24 -6.85
CA ALA A 247 -0.20 -20.60 -6.88
C ALA A 247 -0.57 -21.62 -5.79
N ALA A 248 0.27 -22.64 -5.56
CA ALA A 248 0.06 -23.63 -4.50
C ALA A 248 0.32 -23.09 -3.08
N ALA A 249 1.04 -21.98 -2.93
CA ALA A 249 1.33 -21.36 -1.64
C ALA A 249 0.31 -20.29 -1.22
N LEU A 250 -0.52 -19.79 -2.15
CA LEU A 250 -1.54 -18.78 -1.83
C LEU A 250 -2.85 -19.45 -1.39
N PRO A 251 -3.44 -19.07 -0.24
CA PRO A 251 -4.71 -19.62 0.18
C PRO A 251 -5.85 -19.04 -0.67
N GLU A 252 -6.78 -19.88 -1.10
CA GLU A 252 -8.03 -19.42 -1.76
C GLU A 252 -8.89 -18.57 -0.80
N ARG A 253 -8.80 -18.83 0.52
CA ARG A 253 -9.53 -18.05 1.53
C ARG A 253 -9.06 -16.59 1.55
N GLY A 254 -10.02 -15.66 1.55
CA GLY A 254 -9.74 -14.21 1.49
C GLY A 254 -9.43 -13.71 0.07
N ASP A 255 -9.67 -14.54 -0.95
CA ASP A 255 -9.50 -14.25 -2.38
C ASP A 255 -8.06 -13.81 -2.75
N VAL A 256 -7.05 -14.32 -2.03
CA VAL A 256 -5.65 -13.88 -2.21
C VAL A 256 -5.15 -14.02 -3.66
N PRO A 257 -5.43 -15.13 -4.39
CA PRO A 257 -5.08 -15.25 -5.81
C PRO A 257 -5.77 -14.20 -6.68
N ASP A 258 -7.05 -13.92 -6.45
CA ASP A 258 -7.81 -12.96 -7.26
C ASP A 258 -7.48 -11.50 -6.95
N ARG A 259 -7.12 -11.18 -5.70
CA ARG A 259 -6.57 -9.89 -5.31
C ARG A 259 -5.23 -9.64 -6.00
N LEU A 260 -4.33 -10.64 -6.01
CA LEU A 260 -3.08 -10.60 -6.77
C LEU A 260 -3.32 -10.43 -8.28
N ARG A 261 -4.24 -11.21 -8.88
CA ARG A 261 -4.63 -11.08 -10.29
C ARG A 261 -5.25 -9.71 -10.59
N GLY A 262 -5.98 -9.13 -9.63
CA GLY A 262 -6.52 -7.78 -9.69
C GLY A 262 -5.43 -6.71 -9.75
N TRP A 263 -4.47 -6.75 -8.81
CA TRP A 263 -3.37 -5.78 -8.78
C TRP A 263 -2.49 -5.82 -10.04
N LEU A 264 -2.26 -7.01 -10.60
CA LEU A 264 -1.54 -7.15 -11.87
C LEU A 264 -2.29 -6.49 -13.02
N ARG A 265 -3.61 -6.69 -13.13
CA ARG A 265 -4.44 -6.04 -14.16
C ARG A 265 -4.53 -4.53 -13.99
N ASP A 266 -4.68 -4.04 -12.75
CA ASP A 266 -4.72 -2.61 -12.45
C ASP A 266 -3.40 -1.91 -12.89
N VAL A 267 -2.25 -2.55 -12.69
CA VAL A 267 -0.95 -1.99 -13.13
C VAL A 267 -0.79 -2.08 -14.66
N ASP A 268 -1.19 -3.20 -15.29
CA ASP A 268 -1.14 -3.38 -16.76
C ASP A 268 -2.01 -2.32 -17.48
N ALA A 269 -3.20 -2.04 -16.93
CA ALA A 269 -4.14 -1.06 -17.48
C ALA A 269 -3.70 0.39 -17.26
N LEU A 270 -3.06 0.72 -16.13
CA LEU A 270 -2.64 2.10 -15.85
C LEU A 270 -1.34 2.48 -16.55
N LEU A 271 -0.37 1.57 -16.67
CA LEU A 271 0.99 1.87 -17.14
C LEU A 271 1.08 2.63 -18.48
N PRO A 272 0.29 2.36 -19.53
CA PRO A 272 0.38 3.08 -20.80
C PRO A 272 0.12 4.58 -20.67
N ASP A 273 -0.83 4.97 -19.81
CA ASP A 273 -1.41 6.32 -19.81
C ASP A 273 -0.78 7.26 -18.76
N LEU A 274 0.12 6.77 -17.91
CA LEU A 274 0.72 7.56 -16.80
C LEU A 274 1.55 8.77 -17.21
N ASP A 275 1.89 8.87 -18.50
CA ASP A 275 2.69 9.92 -19.12
C ASP A 275 2.10 10.38 -20.47
N ALA A 276 0.90 9.88 -20.82
CA ALA A 276 0.14 10.51 -21.89
C ALA A 276 -0.13 11.95 -21.45
N ALA A 277 0.29 12.92 -22.27
CA ALA A 277 -0.11 14.29 -22.05
C ALA A 277 -1.64 14.33 -21.95
N PRO A 278 -2.25 15.12 -21.04
CA PRO A 278 -3.69 15.32 -21.08
C PRO A 278 -4.03 15.74 -22.52
N PRO A 279 -5.06 15.14 -23.15
CA PRO A 279 -5.34 15.38 -24.56
C PRO A 279 -5.40 16.88 -24.75
N SER A 280 -4.47 17.40 -25.56
CA SER A 280 -4.33 18.84 -25.74
C SER A 280 -5.66 19.34 -26.22
N ALA A 281 -6.26 20.28 -25.49
CA ALA A 281 -7.62 20.73 -25.76
C ALA A 281 -7.66 21.28 -27.19
N GLU A 282 -8.14 20.46 -28.13
CA GLU A 282 -8.16 20.78 -29.54
C GLU A 282 -9.06 21.99 -29.73
N SER A 283 -8.44 23.11 -30.06
CA SER A 283 -9.07 24.25 -30.71
C SER A 283 -10.43 24.65 -30.11
N ALA A 284 -10.47 24.80 -28.78
CA ALA A 284 -11.51 25.57 -28.11
C ALA A 284 -11.44 27.01 -28.60
N THR A 285 -12.07 27.26 -29.74
CA THR A 285 -12.19 28.57 -30.38
C THR A 285 -12.83 29.49 -29.34
N PRO A 286 -12.17 30.59 -28.93
CA PRO A 286 -12.74 31.45 -27.91
C PRO A 286 -14.09 31.98 -28.41
N PRO A 287 -15.15 31.95 -27.58
CA PRO A 287 -16.43 32.49 -27.98
C PRO A 287 -16.26 33.96 -28.34
N ARG A 288 -16.71 34.35 -29.53
CA ARG A 288 -16.72 35.76 -29.94
C ARG A 288 -17.64 36.52 -29.00
N THR A 289 -17.06 37.38 -28.18
CA THR A 289 -17.80 38.32 -27.34
C THR A 289 -18.29 39.48 -28.20
N ASP A 290 -19.50 39.36 -28.74
CA ASP A 290 -20.19 40.50 -29.33
C ASP A 290 -20.62 41.45 -28.21
N GLY A 291 -19.81 42.48 -27.98
CA GLY A 291 -20.05 43.58 -27.04
C GLY A 291 -20.10 44.92 -27.80
N PRO A 292 -21.02 45.84 -27.45
CA PRO A 292 -21.35 46.97 -28.32
C PRO A 292 -20.27 48.07 -28.29
N SER A 293 -19.52 48.21 -29.38
CA SER A 293 -18.66 49.37 -29.60
C SER A 293 -19.49 50.58 -30.02
N GLY A 294 -19.75 51.49 -29.08
CA GLY A 294 -20.29 52.82 -29.40
C GLY A 294 -19.30 53.62 -30.25
N GLN A 295 -19.80 54.34 -31.26
CA GLN A 295 -19.01 55.16 -32.17
C GLN A 295 -19.66 56.54 -32.34
N PRO A 296 -18.99 57.65 -31.97
CA PRO A 296 -19.42 58.99 -32.36
C PRO A 296 -19.00 59.30 -33.80
N ALA A 297 -19.77 60.14 -34.48
CA ALA A 297 -19.72 60.32 -35.93
C ALA A 297 -18.73 61.39 -36.44
N ARG A 298 -18.43 61.31 -37.75
CA ARG A 298 -18.28 62.38 -38.79
C ARG A 298 -17.05 62.15 -39.74
N PRO A 299 -16.98 62.74 -40.96
CA PRO A 299 -17.96 62.55 -42.05
C PRO A 299 -17.35 62.46 -43.48
N GLY A 300 -18.12 61.93 -44.44
CA GLY A 300 -18.11 62.35 -45.86
C GLY A 300 -17.17 61.65 -46.85
N GLY A 301 -17.64 61.37 -48.07
CA GLY A 301 -16.76 61.04 -49.22
C GLY A 301 -17.25 60.06 -50.31
N ALA A 302 -18.38 60.33 -50.98
CA ALA A 302 -18.71 60.03 -52.40
C ALA A 302 -18.54 58.63 -53.08
N ALA A 303 -19.56 58.30 -53.90
CA ALA A 303 -19.54 57.53 -55.17
C ALA A 303 -19.23 56.00 -55.17
N GLU A 304 -19.77 55.15 -56.07
CA GLU A 304 -21.02 55.11 -56.89
C GLU A 304 -21.16 53.69 -57.53
N LEU A 305 -22.33 53.33 -58.09
CA LEU A 305 -22.60 52.16 -58.99
C LEU A 305 -22.54 50.75 -58.34
N GLY A 306 -23.40 49.75 -58.62
CA GLY A 306 -24.62 49.67 -59.45
C GLY A 306 -25.36 48.30 -59.26
N LYS A 307 -26.64 48.21 -59.67
CA LYS A 307 -27.51 46.98 -59.69
C LYS A 307 -27.49 46.31 -61.10
N PRO A 308 -28.16 45.16 -61.42
CA PRO A 308 -29.12 44.28 -60.68
C PRO A 308 -28.62 42.81 -60.54
N GLY A 309 -29.38 41.72 -60.29
CA GLY A 309 -30.84 41.45 -60.22
C GLY A 309 -31.21 40.08 -59.60
N GLY A 310 -32.37 39.49 -59.99
CA GLY A 310 -32.87 38.14 -59.58
C GLY A 310 -33.17 37.21 -60.80
N PRO A 311 -34.01 36.14 -60.72
CA PRO A 311 -35.08 35.88 -59.72
C PRO A 311 -35.30 34.41 -59.22
N ASP A 312 -36.25 34.28 -58.26
CA ASP A 312 -37.25 33.22 -57.96
C ASP A 312 -37.02 31.67 -58.05
N ARG A 313 -37.15 31.00 -56.87
CA ARG A 313 -38.22 30.03 -56.39
C ARG A 313 -38.73 28.85 -57.29
N PRO A 314 -39.52 27.87 -56.77
CA PRO A 314 -39.43 27.04 -55.53
C PRO A 314 -39.83 25.53 -55.78
N GLY A 315 -40.03 24.73 -54.71
CA GLY A 315 -40.67 23.38 -54.73
C GLY A 315 -39.94 22.36 -53.83
N GLU A 316 -40.40 21.85 -52.66
CA GLU A 316 -41.70 21.44 -52.09
C GLU A 316 -42.06 19.96 -52.34
N ARG A 317 -42.53 19.26 -51.26
CA ARG A 317 -43.15 17.90 -51.19
C ARG A 317 -42.19 16.69 -51.38
N ASP A 318 -42.37 15.53 -50.75
CA ASP A 318 -43.38 15.07 -49.76
C ASP A 318 -42.89 13.89 -48.88
N HIS A 319 -43.56 13.70 -47.73
CA HIS A 319 -43.65 12.45 -46.93
C HIS A 319 -44.85 11.60 -47.46
N PRO A 320 -45.07 10.28 -47.17
CA PRO A 320 -45.19 9.78 -45.79
C PRO A 320 -45.11 8.24 -45.45
N ASN A 321 -45.16 7.98 -44.14
CA ASN A 321 -45.84 6.89 -43.36
C ASN A 321 -45.63 5.36 -43.53
N GLY A 322 -45.78 4.68 -42.37
CA GLY A 322 -46.14 3.26 -42.20
C GLY A 322 -45.46 2.60 -40.98
N SER A 323 -45.94 2.76 -39.73
CA SER A 323 -46.94 1.90 -39.02
C SER A 323 -46.41 0.47 -38.71
N GLU A 324 -46.09 0.05 -37.48
CA GLU A 324 -46.88 -0.19 -36.23
C GLU A 324 -47.12 -1.70 -35.94
N GLY A 325 -47.25 -2.07 -34.66
CA GLY A 325 -47.48 -3.44 -34.14
C GLY A 325 -46.29 -3.94 -33.29
N ALA A 326 -46.26 -3.98 -31.95
CA ALA A 326 -47.23 -4.35 -30.90
C ALA A 326 -47.36 -5.88 -30.67
N ASP A 327 -46.79 -6.39 -29.55
CA ASP A 327 -47.51 -7.21 -28.55
C ASP A 327 -46.71 -7.35 -27.23
N GLU A 328 -47.43 -7.51 -26.11
CA GLU A 328 -46.92 -7.84 -24.76
C GLU A 328 -47.44 -9.27 -24.35
N PRO A 329 -47.50 -9.67 -23.07
CA PRO A 329 -46.37 -10.05 -22.22
C PRO A 329 -46.46 -11.53 -21.78
N ARG A 330 -45.38 -12.12 -21.26
CA ARG A 330 -45.47 -13.35 -20.43
C ARG A 330 -44.58 -13.32 -19.19
N THR A 331 -45.24 -13.45 -18.05
CA THR A 331 -44.66 -13.59 -16.71
C THR A 331 -44.48 -15.07 -16.34
N SER A 332 -43.35 -15.39 -15.70
CA SER A 332 -43.22 -16.54 -14.79
C SER A 332 -42.02 -16.35 -13.85
N ALA A 333 -42.29 -16.11 -12.56
CA ALA A 333 -41.29 -16.31 -11.50
C ALA A 333 -41.05 -17.83 -11.36
N GLY A 334 -39.87 -18.39 -11.09
CA GLY A 334 -38.79 -18.08 -10.13
C GLY A 334 -38.36 -19.45 -9.51
N PRO A 335 -37.46 -19.57 -8.53
CA PRO A 335 -36.48 -18.61 -8.01
C PRO A 335 -35.02 -19.11 -8.17
N GLU A 336 -34.08 -18.23 -8.52
CA GLU A 336 -32.64 -18.49 -8.33
C GLU A 336 -32.08 -17.49 -7.31
N GLY A 337 -31.56 -18.03 -6.20
CA GLY A 337 -31.10 -17.24 -5.06
C GLY A 337 -29.59 -17.00 -5.07
N ALA A 338 -29.22 -15.76 -4.75
CA ALA A 338 -27.94 -15.38 -4.14
C ALA A 338 -26.65 -15.72 -4.90
N ALA A 339 -26.41 -15.04 -6.02
CA ALA A 339 -25.06 -14.76 -6.53
C ALA A 339 -24.97 -13.37 -7.17
N GLU A 340 -25.47 -12.33 -6.47
CA GLU A 340 -25.36 -10.94 -6.93
C GLU A 340 -23.91 -10.44 -6.73
N LEU A 341 -23.07 -10.75 -7.72
CA LEU A 341 -21.66 -10.37 -7.77
C LEU A 341 -21.52 -8.85 -7.76
N ALA A 342 -20.85 -8.34 -6.72
CA ALA A 342 -20.65 -6.90 -6.51
C ALA A 342 -20.09 -6.20 -7.76
N GLY A 343 -20.85 -5.22 -8.27
CA GLY A 343 -20.52 -4.47 -9.47
C GLY A 343 -19.25 -3.61 -9.35
N PRO A 344 -18.77 -3.03 -10.47
CA PRO A 344 -17.52 -2.24 -10.50
C PRO A 344 -17.44 -1.09 -9.48
N THR A 345 -18.58 -0.58 -9.03
CA THR A 345 -18.74 0.52 -8.06
C THR A 345 -18.32 0.18 -6.63
N ASP A 346 -18.48 -1.06 -6.16
CA ASP A 346 -18.19 -1.41 -4.75
C ASP A 346 -16.67 -1.38 -4.44
N ARG A 347 -15.83 -1.58 -5.47
CA ARG A 347 -14.36 -1.62 -5.33
C ARG A 347 -13.74 -0.30 -4.86
N ALA A 348 -14.44 0.82 -5.02
CA ALA A 348 -14.01 2.17 -4.66
C ALA A 348 -14.70 2.73 -3.41
N SER A 349 -15.54 1.94 -2.73
CA SER A 349 -16.26 2.38 -1.53
C SER A 349 -15.29 2.84 -0.40
N PRO A 350 -15.51 4.01 0.22
CA PRO A 350 -14.64 4.52 1.27
C PRO A 350 -14.63 3.64 2.53
N ASP A 351 -15.69 2.86 2.77
CA ASP A 351 -15.80 1.93 3.92
C ASP A 351 -15.21 0.54 3.65
N ARG A 352 -14.76 0.24 2.42
CA ARG A 352 -14.13 -1.05 2.10
C ARG A 352 -13.02 -1.45 3.07
N PRO A 353 -12.06 -0.58 3.47
CA PRO A 353 -11.01 -0.96 4.43
C PRO A 353 -11.56 -1.30 5.82
N ARG A 354 -12.72 -0.76 6.20
CA ARG A 354 -13.39 -1.11 7.47
C ARG A 354 -14.06 -2.47 7.38
N ARG A 355 -14.75 -2.78 6.27
CA ARG A 355 -15.35 -4.10 6.03
C ARG A 355 -14.28 -5.21 6.01
N GLU A 356 -13.22 -5.02 5.24
CA GLU A 356 -12.11 -5.97 5.14
C GLU A 356 -11.38 -6.22 6.48
N LEU A 357 -11.41 -5.26 7.42
CA LEU A 357 -10.88 -5.45 8.78
C LEU A 357 -11.91 -6.06 9.76
N ALA A 358 -13.21 -5.84 9.54
CA ALA A 358 -14.27 -6.43 10.35
C ALA A 358 -14.47 -7.93 10.04
N GLU A 359 -14.25 -8.34 8.79
CA GLU A 359 -14.28 -9.74 8.33
C GLU A 359 -12.98 -10.51 8.65
N LEU A 360 -11.89 -9.80 8.97
CA LEU A 360 -10.57 -10.39 9.19
C LEU A 360 -10.53 -11.46 10.31
N PRO A 361 -11.22 -11.32 11.47
CA PRO A 361 -11.28 -12.38 12.49
C PRO A 361 -11.79 -13.71 11.95
N ASP A 362 -12.89 -13.68 11.20
CA ASP A 362 -13.55 -14.87 10.67
C ASP A 362 -12.73 -15.49 9.54
N LEU A 363 -12.07 -14.66 8.72
CA LEU A 363 -11.16 -15.14 7.67
C LEU A 363 -9.96 -15.90 8.24
N VAL A 364 -9.36 -15.46 9.34
CA VAL A 364 -8.15 -16.11 9.90
C VAL A 364 -8.47 -17.25 10.87
N THR A 365 -9.68 -17.31 11.44
CA THR A 365 -10.10 -18.39 12.35
C THR A 365 -10.17 -19.74 11.62
N GLY A 366 -9.57 -20.78 12.20
CA GLY A 366 -9.37 -22.08 11.58
C GLY A 366 -8.25 -22.12 10.53
N THR A 367 -7.34 -21.13 10.51
CA THR A 367 -6.13 -21.15 9.66
C THR A 367 -4.87 -21.22 10.50
N ASP A 368 -3.75 -21.62 9.89
CA ASP A 368 -2.43 -21.53 10.53
C ASP A 368 -1.86 -20.10 10.47
N LEU A 369 -0.77 -19.85 11.21
CA LEU A 369 -0.12 -18.54 11.27
C LEU A 369 0.51 -18.08 9.94
N THR A 370 0.97 -18.98 9.07
CA THR A 370 1.47 -18.63 7.73
C THR A 370 0.33 -18.23 6.81
N THR A 371 -0.75 -19.02 6.80
CA THR A 371 -1.98 -18.71 6.06
C THR A 371 -2.59 -17.38 6.53
N THR A 372 -2.65 -17.14 7.84
CA THR A 372 -3.05 -15.85 8.44
C THR A 372 -2.23 -14.69 7.87
N ARG A 373 -0.90 -14.81 7.80
CA ARG A 373 -0.02 -13.77 7.23
C ARG A 373 -0.26 -13.55 5.74
N LEU A 374 -0.55 -14.60 4.98
CA LEU A 374 -0.86 -14.51 3.54
C LEU A 374 -2.22 -13.85 3.28
N ILE A 375 -3.25 -14.15 4.09
CA ILE A 375 -4.54 -13.46 4.04
C ILE A 375 -4.36 -11.96 4.28
N VAL A 376 -3.67 -11.57 5.36
CA VAL A 376 -3.41 -10.15 5.68
C VAL A 376 -2.61 -9.44 4.59
N ALA A 377 -1.59 -10.11 4.03
CA ALA A 377 -0.80 -9.57 2.94
C ALA A 377 -1.60 -9.47 1.62
N GLY A 378 -2.55 -10.39 1.39
CA GLY A 378 -3.47 -10.42 0.25
C GLY A 378 -4.59 -9.37 0.33
N LEU A 379 -5.09 -9.07 1.53
CA LEU A 379 -6.00 -7.93 1.75
C LEU A 379 -5.29 -6.59 1.48
N ALA A 380 -4.01 -6.49 1.90
CA ALA A 380 -3.19 -5.29 1.81
C ALA A 380 -3.88 -4.00 2.34
N PRO A 381 -4.44 -4.02 3.58
CA PRO A 381 -5.26 -2.91 4.08
C PRO A 381 -4.44 -1.63 4.22
N ASP A 382 -4.99 -0.55 3.67
CA ASP A 382 -4.45 0.80 3.81
C ASP A 382 -5.04 1.46 5.07
N LEU A 383 -4.40 1.22 6.21
CA LEU A 383 -4.85 1.77 7.50
C LEU A 383 -4.80 3.29 7.54
N ALA A 384 -4.02 3.94 6.67
CA ALA A 384 -4.01 5.39 6.53
C ALA A 384 -5.22 5.94 5.75
N ALA A 385 -6.01 5.08 5.11
CA ALA A 385 -7.29 5.42 4.49
C ALA A 385 -8.48 5.35 5.46
N LEU A 386 -8.30 4.82 6.67
CA LEU A 386 -9.35 4.78 7.69
C LEU A 386 -9.62 6.20 8.20
N PRO A 387 -10.88 6.63 8.31
CA PRO A 387 -11.20 7.89 8.97
C PRO A 387 -10.73 7.84 10.42
N THR A 388 -10.00 8.88 10.84
CA THR A 388 -9.68 9.13 12.25
C THR A 388 -10.97 9.01 13.07
N ARG A 389 -10.95 8.28 14.19
CA ARG A 389 -12.07 8.33 15.13
C ARG A 389 -12.14 9.74 15.71
N GLU A 390 -13.00 10.58 15.13
CA GLU A 390 -13.51 11.75 15.85
C GLU A 390 -14.05 11.27 17.19
N GLY A 391 -13.73 12.01 18.24
CA GLY A 391 -13.65 11.47 19.59
C GLY A 391 -14.91 10.70 19.99
N ALA A 392 -14.71 9.45 20.43
CA ALA A 392 -15.70 8.79 21.28
C ALA A 392 -15.95 9.71 22.47
N GLY A 393 -17.12 10.35 22.47
CA GLY A 393 -17.43 11.43 23.39
C GLY A 393 -17.26 10.96 24.82
N ARG A 394 -16.38 11.64 25.56
CA ARG A 394 -16.32 11.50 27.01
C ARG A 394 -17.61 12.07 27.58
N GLY A 395 -18.48 11.20 28.08
CA GLY A 395 -19.54 11.61 29.01
C GLY A 395 -20.70 10.63 29.16
N PRO A 396 -21.49 10.80 30.24
CA PRO A 396 -21.13 11.48 31.49
C PRO A 396 -20.26 10.61 32.40
#